data_AF-A0ABD1QYG9-F1
#
_entry.id   AF-A0ABD1QYG9-F1
#
_cell.length_a   1.000
_cell.length_b   1.000
_cell.length_c   1.000
_cell.angle_alpha   90.00
_cell.angle_beta   90.00
_cell.angle_gamma   90.00
#
_symmetry.space_group_name_H-M   'P 1'
#
loop_
_entity.id
_entity.type
_entity.pdbx_description
1 polymer ?
#
loop_
_entity_poly.entity_id
_entity_poly.type
_entity_poly.pdbx_seq_one_letter_code
_entity_poly.pdbx_strand_id
1 'polypeptide(L)'
;MSEVPHDLIRRIQISTRNVAGLSGYDPGDPPRPALPCPPLPCPPLPSLSATIASLEPSPPYLRCSHCKRRLLRGLQSFICVYCGNPHQNDVPPDPIFFNSTIGYQWLLQSLQLDGSV
;
A
#
# COMPACT_ATOMS: atom_id res chain seq x y z
N MET A 1 -5.08 -24.41 25.20
CA MET A 1 -5.22 -24.12 23.75
C MET A 1 -6.24 -23.00 23.65
N SER A 2 -5.85 -21.81 23.22
CA SER A 2 -6.78 -20.68 23.13
C SER A 2 -7.76 -20.94 21.98
N GLU A 3 -9.03 -21.11 22.33
CA GLU A 3 -10.10 -21.27 21.36
C GLU A 3 -10.29 -19.96 20.60
N VAL A 4 -10.23 -20.00 19.28
CA VAL A 4 -10.38 -18.80 18.45
C VAL A 4 -11.85 -18.36 18.55
N PRO A 5 -12.14 -17.11 18.95
CA PRO A 5 -13.51 -16.67 19.19
C PRO A 5 -14.20 -16.35 17.86
N HIS A 6 -14.59 -17.39 17.13
CA HIS A 6 -15.18 -17.29 15.79
C HIS A 6 -16.40 -16.36 15.73
N ASP A 7 -17.21 -16.32 16.79
CA ASP A 7 -18.35 -15.40 16.90
C ASP A 7 -17.94 -13.93 16.98
N LEU A 8 -16.83 -13.63 17.66
CA LEU A 8 -16.30 -12.27 17.70
C LEU A 8 -15.76 -11.86 16.33
N ILE A 9 -15.01 -12.75 15.67
CA ILE A 9 -14.49 -12.52 14.32
C ILE A 9 -15.65 -12.26 13.35
N ARG A 10 -16.71 -13.08 13.42
CA ARG A 10 -17.92 -12.94 12.61
C ARG A 10 -18.59 -11.57 12.84
N ARG A 11 -18.78 -11.16 14.10
CA ARG A 11 -19.38 -9.85 14.44
C ARG A 11 -18.56 -8.67 13.91
N ILE A 12 -17.24 -8.73 14.02
CA ILE A 12 -16.34 -7.70 13.49
C ILE A 12 -16.48 -7.63 11.96
N GLN A 13 -16.45 -8.77 11.27
CA GLN A 13 -16.60 -8.81 9.81
C GLN A 13 -17.93 -8.23 9.33
N ILE A 14 -19.04 -8.54 10.01
CA ILE A 14 -20.36 -8.00 9.70
C ILE A 14 -20.38 -6.48 9.94
N SER A 15 -19.90 -6.04 11.10
CA SER A 15 -19.87 -4.61 11.46
C SER A 15 -19.06 -3.78 10.47
N THR A 16 -17.84 -4.21 10.12
CA THR A 16 -16.97 -3.52 9.16
C THR A 16 -17.60 -3.43 7.78
N ARG A 17 -18.27 -4.51 7.32
CA ARG A 17 -18.95 -4.52 6.03
C ARG A 17 -20.18 -3.61 6.01
N ASN A 18 -20.94 -3.55 7.09
CA ASN A 18 -22.07 -2.62 7.21
C ASN A 18 -21.62 -1.16 7.13
N VAL A 19 -20.53 -0.81 7.83
CA VAL A 19 -19.93 0.54 7.75
C VAL A 19 -19.44 0.85 6.33
N ALA A 20 -18.97 -0.16 5.59
CA ALA A 20 -18.55 -0.04 4.20
C ALA A 20 -19.71 -0.08 3.17
N GLY A 21 -20.97 -0.17 3.61
CA GLY A 21 -22.14 -0.28 2.71
C GLY A 21 -22.29 -1.64 2.01
N LEU A 22 -21.62 -2.69 2.51
CA LEU A 22 -21.58 -4.05 1.95
C LEU A 22 -22.42 -5.03 2.80
N SER A 23 -23.64 -4.64 3.19
CA SER A 23 -24.48 -5.36 4.15
C SER A 23 -25.12 -6.67 3.65
N GLY A 24 -24.84 -7.08 2.41
CA GLY A 24 -25.43 -8.27 1.78
C GLY A 24 -24.68 -9.60 2.00
N TYR A 25 -23.70 -9.64 2.90
CA TYR A 25 -22.87 -10.83 3.14
C TYR A 25 -23.41 -11.70 4.28
N ASP A 26 -23.82 -12.94 3.99
CA ASP A 26 -24.11 -13.97 5.00
C ASP A 26 -22.94 -14.97 5.11
N PRO A 27 -22.25 -15.05 6.28
CA PRO A 27 -21.18 -16.03 6.51
C PRO A 27 -21.65 -17.51 6.54
N GLY A 28 -22.96 -17.77 6.53
CA GLY A 28 -23.54 -19.12 6.43
C GLY A 28 -23.65 -19.64 5.00
N ASP A 29 -23.47 -18.78 3.99
CA ASP A 29 -23.50 -19.21 2.59
C ASP A 29 -22.25 -20.04 2.26
N PRO A 30 -22.40 -21.20 1.59
CA PRO A 30 -21.26 -21.94 1.07
C PRO A 30 -20.46 -21.02 0.13
N PRO A 31 -19.12 -21.13 0.07
CA PRO A 31 -18.31 -20.33 -0.84
C PRO A 31 -18.69 -20.68 -2.28
N ARG A 32 -19.65 -19.92 -2.83
CA ARG A 32 -20.05 -20.06 -4.22
C ARG A 32 -18.85 -19.64 -5.07
N PRO A 33 -18.52 -20.38 -6.15
CA PRO A 33 -17.55 -19.89 -7.13
C PRO A 33 -18.03 -18.50 -7.55
N ALA A 34 -17.19 -17.48 -7.36
CA ALA A 34 -17.51 -16.06 -7.46
C ALA A 34 -18.66 -15.79 -8.44
N LEU A 35 -19.89 -15.80 -7.93
CA LEU A 35 -21.03 -15.42 -8.75
C LEU A 35 -20.91 -13.90 -8.92
N PRO A 36 -21.14 -13.39 -10.14
CA PRO A 36 -21.27 -11.96 -10.33
C PRO A 36 -22.36 -11.49 -9.36
N CYS A 37 -22.10 -10.37 -8.68
CA CYS A 37 -22.98 -9.77 -7.70
C CYS A 37 -24.45 -9.82 -8.19
N PRO A 38 -25.44 -10.17 -7.34
CA PRO A 38 -26.85 -10.00 -7.68
C PRO A 38 -27.13 -8.53 -8.06
N PRO A 39 -28.21 -8.22 -8.78
CA PRO A 39 -28.37 -7.00 -9.60
C PRO A 39 -28.67 -5.72 -8.79
N LEU A 40 -28.08 -5.59 -7.60
CA LEU A 40 -27.87 -4.31 -6.97
C LEU A 40 -26.51 -3.80 -7.45
N PRO A 41 -26.42 -2.55 -7.96
CA PRO A 41 -25.16 -2.01 -8.44
C PRO A 41 -24.26 -1.85 -7.23
N CYS A 42 -23.49 -2.89 -6.90
CA CYS A 42 -22.28 -2.72 -6.13
C CYS A 42 -21.44 -1.82 -7.03
N PRO A 43 -21.24 -0.54 -6.68
CA PRO A 43 -20.38 0.30 -7.49
C PRO A 43 -19.04 -0.45 -7.55
N PRO A 44 -18.47 -0.62 -8.76
CA PRO A 44 -17.20 -1.30 -8.89
C PRO A 44 -16.24 -0.67 -7.88
N LEU A 45 -15.68 -1.50 -7.00
CA LEU A 45 -14.72 -1.02 -6.02
C LEU A 45 -13.66 -0.23 -6.80
N PRO A 46 -13.34 1.01 -6.39
CA PRO A 46 -12.34 1.79 -7.08
C PRO A 46 -11.07 0.96 -7.15
N SER A 47 -10.43 0.93 -8.32
CA SER A 47 -9.15 0.27 -8.46
C SER A 47 -8.19 0.79 -7.39
N LEU A 48 -7.22 -0.04 -6.98
CA LEU A 48 -6.20 0.39 -6.02
C LEU A 48 -5.54 1.70 -6.47
N SER A 49 -5.31 1.86 -7.78
CA SER A 49 -4.79 3.09 -8.38
C SER A 49 -5.74 4.28 -8.27
N ALA A 50 -7.05 4.09 -8.43
CA ALA A 50 -8.06 5.14 -8.27
C ALA A 50 -8.20 5.58 -6.80
N THR A 51 -8.15 4.64 -5.87
CA THR A 51 -8.18 4.92 -4.42
C THR A 51 -6.93 5.68 -4.00
N ILE A 52 -5.75 5.22 -4.42
CA ILE A 52 -4.48 5.94 -4.18
C ILE A 52 -4.53 7.36 -4.77
N ALA A 53 -5.12 7.51 -5.96
CA ALA A 53 -5.23 8.80 -6.61
C ALA A 53 -6.14 9.79 -5.88
N SER A 54 -7.14 9.33 -5.13
CA SER A 54 -8.00 10.19 -4.32
C SER A 54 -7.38 10.57 -2.97
N LEU A 55 -6.58 9.67 -2.37
CA LEU A 55 -5.88 9.95 -1.11
C LEU A 55 -4.65 10.86 -1.28
N GLU A 56 -3.92 10.73 -2.40
CA GLU A 56 -2.73 11.53 -2.69
C GLU A 56 -2.91 12.33 -3.99
N PRO A 57 -3.45 13.57 -3.91
CA PRO A 57 -3.55 14.47 -5.04
C PRO A 57 -2.13 14.85 -5.48
N SER A 58 -1.67 14.21 -6.55
CA SER A 58 -0.35 14.43 -7.13
C SER A 58 -0.49 14.32 -8.65
N PRO A 59 0.14 15.22 -9.42
CA PRO A 59 0.19 15.11 -10.87
C PRO A 59 0.69 13.72 -11.34
N PRO A 60 0.19 13.19 -12.48
CA PRO A 60 0.56 11.86 -12.97
C PRO A 60 2.07 11.64 -13.14
N TYR A 61 2.82 12.68 -13.52
CA TYR A 61 4.27 12.62 -13.70
C TYR A 61 5.06 12.56 -12.38
N LEU A 62 4.41 12.80 -11.23
CA LEU A 62 5.02 12.64 -9.90
C LEU A 62 4.62 11.31 -9.24
N ARG A 63 4.16 10.33 -10.04
CA ARG A 63 3.70 9.03 -9.55
C ARG A 63 4.56 7.88 -10.08
N CYS A 64 4.71 6.87 -9.21
CA CYS A 64 4.98 5.46 -9.53
C CYS A 64 4.52 5.04 -10.93
N SER A 65 5.39 4.79 -11.91
CA SER A 65 4.97 4.17 -13.19
C SER A 65 4.29 2.81 -12.95
N HIS A 66 4.79 2.05 -11.97
CA HIS A 66 4.29 0.74 -11.56
C HIS A 66 3.09 0.83 -10.60
N CYS A 67 3.26 1.39 -9.39
CA CYS A 67 2.24 1.33 -8.34
C CYS A 67 1.33 2.56 -8.27
N LYS A 68 1.54 3.58 -9.13
CA LYS A 68 0.79 4.85 -9.19
C LYS A 68 0.78 5.69 -7.91
N ARG A 69 1.56 5.33 -6.87
CA ARG A 69 1.73 6.15 -5.66
C ARG A 69 2.66 7.34 -5.89
N ARG A 70 2.46 8.40 -5.12
CA ARG A 70 3.31 9.59 -5.16
C ARG A 70 4.77 9.26 -4.88
N LEU A 71 5.66 9.89 -5.62
CA LEU A 71 7.10 9.83 -5.42
C LEU A 71 7.52 10.80 -4.32
N LEU A 72 8.26 10.30 -3.33
CA LEU A 72 8.61 11.08 -2.13
C LEU A 72 9.43 12.35 -2.45
N ARG A 73 10.34 12.26 -3.43
CA ARG A 73 11.15 13.37 -3.93
C ARG A 73 10.67 13.88 -5.31
N GLY A 74 9.44 13.55 -5.70
CA GLY A 74 8.95 13.84 -7.04
C GLY A 74 9.83 13.20 -8.13
N LEU A 75 10.12 13.93 -9.20
CA LEU A 75 10.96 13.46 -10.32
C LEU A 75 12.38 13.06 -9.90
N GLN A 76 12.90 13.61 -8.80
CA GLN A 76 14.21 13.25 -8.24
C GLN A 76 14.20 11.92 -7.48
N SER A 77 13.06 11.23 -7.42
CA SER A 77 12.99 9.90 -6.82
C SER A 77 13.60 8.88 -7.76
N PHE A 78 14.63 8.18 -7.30
CA PHE A 78 15.24 7.08 -8.05
C PHE A 78 14.47 5.76 -7.87
N ILE A 79 13.96 5.53 -6.67
CA ILE A 79 13.20 4.35 -6.28
C ILE A 79 11.83 4.74 -5.73
N CYS A 80 10.80 3.96 -6.04
CA CYS A 80 9.53 4.09 -5.37
C CYS A 80 9.62 3.43 -3.98
N VAL A 81 9.52 4.23 -2.91
CA VAL A 81 9.54 3.72 -1.52
C VAL A 81 8.42 2.72 -1.20
N TYR A 82 7.37 2.67 -2.02
CA TYR A 82 6.22 1.79 -1.80
C TYR A 82 6.36 0.42 -2.46
N CYS A 83 6.91 0.35 -3.68
CA CYS A 83 7.03 -0.92 -4.41
C CYS A 83 8.46 -1.32 -4.75
N GLY A 84 9.46 -0.53 -4.34
CA GLY A 84 10.88 -0.80 -4.59
C GLY A 84 11.31 -0.66 -6.05
N ASN A 85 10.37 -0.46 -6.98
CA ASN A 85 10.72 -0.35 -8.39
C ASN A 85 11.41 0.99 -8.69
N PRO A 86 12.44 0.99 -9.55
CA PRO A 86 13.05 2.21 -10.03
C PRO A 86 12.02 3.07 -10.75
N HIS A 87 12.07 4.37 -10.53
CA HIS A 87 11.15 5.33 -11.15
C HIS A 87 11.68 5.83 -12.52
N GLN A 88 13.00 5.96 -12.67
CA GLN A 88 13.64 6.35 -13.94
C GLN A 88 14.42 5.18 -14.56
N ASN A 89 14.29 5.02 -15.88
CA ASN A 89 15.05 4.05 -16.67
C ASN A 89 16.41 4.59 -17.13
N ASP A 90 16.64 5.90 -17.02
CA ASP A 90 17.85 6.55 -17.49
C ASP A 90 18.70 7.03 -16.33
N VAL A 91 19.90 6.47 -16.29
CA VAL A 91 21.07 6.83 -15.48
C VAL A 91 20.81 6.90 -13.97
N PRO A 92 21.35 5.95 -13.17
CA PRO A 92 21.42 6.11 -11.73
C PRO A 92 22.01 7.48 -11.38
N PRO A 93 21.38 8.27 -10.51
CA PRO A 93 22.02 9.48 -10.02
C PRO A 93 23.34 9.07 -9.38
N ASP A 94 24.33 9.98 -9.44
CA ASP A 94 25.63 9.70 -8.86
C ASP A 94 25.44 9.14 -7.44
N PRO A 95 26.06 7.97 -7.14
CA PRO A 95 25.87 7.34 -5.85
C PRO A 95 26.29 8.35 -4.78
N ILE A 96 25.47 8.46 -3.74
CA ILE A 96 25.83 9.25 -2.57
C ILE A 96 26.99 8.48 -1.92
N PHE A 97 28.21 8.93 -2.16
CA PHE A 97 29.38 8.38 -1.52
C PHE A 97 29.34 8.76 -0.05
N PHE A 98 29.09 7.78 0.82
CA PHE A 98 29.34 7.90 2.26
C PHE A 98 30.83 7.62 2.51
N ASN A 99 31.69 8.42 1.87
CA ASN A 99 33.15 8.39 2.05
C ASN A 99 33.59 9.13 3.33
N SER A 100 32.66 9.83 3.98
CA SER A 100 32.85 10.43 5.30
C SER A 100 32.27 9.53 6.39
N THR A 101 33.10 9.19 7.38
CA THR A 101 32.68 8.48 8.60
C THR A 101 31.52 9.21 9.30
N ILE A 102 31.51 10.54 9.26
CA ILE A 102 30.45 11.37 9.84
C ILE A 102 29.13 11.20 9.07
N GLY A 103 29.20 11.18 7.73
CA GLY A 103 28.03 10.97 6.89
C GLY A 103 27.42 9.59 7.08
N TYR A 104 28.27 8.56 7.21
CA TYR A 104 27.83 7.20 7.50
C TYR A 104 27.17 7.09 8.89
N GLN A 105 27.78 7.68 9.92
CA GLN A 105 27.18 7.73 11.27
C GLN A 105 25.83 8.47 11.28
N TRP A 106 25.73 9.60 10.57
CA TRP A 106 24.47 10.34 10.50
C TRP A 106 23.36 9.53 9.83
N LEU A 107 23.68 8.77 8.76
CA LEU A 107 22.73 7.86 8.11
C LEU A 107 22.27 6.77 9.08
N LEU A 108 23.20 6.10 9.77
CA LEU A 108 22.90 5.05 10.73
C LEU A 108 21.98 5.58 11.84
N GLN A 109 22.30 6.72 12.43
CA GLN A 109 21.48 7.36 13.47
C GLN A 109 20.07 7.72 12.96
N SER A 110 19.96 8.24 11.73
CA SER A 110 18.68 8.60 11.13
C SER A 110 17.78 7.38 10.89
N LEU A 111 18.39 6.21 10.72
CA LEU A 111 17.71 4.93 10.54
C LEU A 111 17.59 4.10 11.84
N GLN A 112 18.08 4.63 12.97
CA GLN A 112 18.15 3.92 14.27
C GLN A 112 18.93 2.60 14.19
N LEU A 113 19.99 2.59 13.38
CA LEU A 113 20.92 1.48 13.24
C LEU A 113 22.24 1.84 13.96
N ASP A 114 22.90 0.84 14.51
CA ASP A 114 24.19 0.97 15.20
C ASP A 114 25.38 0.53 14.32
N GLY A 115 25.11 -0.07 13.16
CA GLY A 115 26.14 -0.50 12.21
C GLY A 115 26.91 -1.74 12.68
N SER A 116 26.37 -2.49 13.65
CA SER A 116 26.92 -3.79 14.03
C SER A 116 26.69 -4.83 12.93
N VAL A 117 27.70 -5.65 12.66
CA VAL A 117 27.66 -6.77 11.70
C VAL A 117 27.01 -7.99 12.34
#